data_AF-A0A1Y1L0H6-F1
#
_entry.id   AF-A0A1Y1L0H6-F1
#
_cell.length_a   1.000
_cell.length_b   1.000
_cell.length_c   1.000
_cell.angle_alpha   90.00
_cell.angle_beta   90.00
_cell.angle_gamma   90.00
#
_symmetry.space_group_name_H-M   'P 1'
#
loop_
_entity.id
_entity.type
_entity.pdbx_description
1 polymer ?
#
loop_
_entity_poly.entity_id
_entity_poly.type
_entity_poly.pdbx_seq_one_letter_code
_entity_poly.pdbx_strand_id
1 'polypeptide(L)'
;MGNRSNQKQPKEETVDKATLRNGELPTRIFEERDSVLTDLMGNKHILTIYHIFIALHLGIAINSIAHDYILKNEIRLGFDMVYTGFKGFHVFVVFWLCAFVLSLLPYYCVQYWNRIRIQLKSNGKYHWPLTSN
;
A
#
# COMPACT_ATOMS: atom_id res chain seq x y z
N MET A 1 17.27 26.54 35.11
CA MET A 1 16.12 26.93 34.26
C MET A 1 16.41 26.45 32.84
N GLY A 2 15.96 25.22 32.51
CA GLY A 2 16.32 24.50 31.29
C GLY A 2 15.47 24.93 30.09
N ASN A 3 16.15 25.30 29.01
CA ASN A 3 15.60 25.84 27.77
C ASN A 3 14.75 24.78 27.05
N ARG A 4 13.44 25.03 26.93
CA ARG A 4 12.44 24.20 26.25
C ARG A 4 12.64 24.33 24.74
N SER A 5 13.70 23.69 24.23
CA SER A 5 13.96 23.62 22.80
C SER A 5 12.96 22.66 22.13
N ASN A 6 12.32 23.23 21.11
CA ASN A 6 11.89 22.54 19.89
C ASN A 6 10.76 21.48 20.04
N GLN A 7 9.55 21.94 20.36
CA GLN A 7 8.37 21.28 19.81
C GLN A 7 8.15 21.79 18.38
N LYS A 8 8.54 20.99 17.38
CA LYS A 8 7.99 21.13 16.02
C LYS A 8 6.49 20.89 16.11
N GLN A 9 5.73 21.97 16.14
CA GLN A 9 4.29 21.94 15.89
C GLN A 9 4.03 21.31 14.51
N PRO A 10 2.96 20.52 14.34
CA PRO A 10 2.55 20.03 13.02
C PRO A 10 2.38 21.24 12.10
N LYS A 11 3.07 21.23 10.95
CA LYS A 11 2.80 22.19 9.88
C LYS A 11 1.37 21.93 9.42
N GLU A 12 0.45 22.75 9.90
CA GLU A 12 -0.90 22.82 9.38
C GLU A 12 -0.78 23.20 7.91
N GLU A 13 -1.07 22.23 7.04
CA GLU A 13 -1.06 22.35 5.60
C GLU A 13 -2.06 23.44 5.24
N THR A 14 -1.56 24.65 4.97
CA THR A 14 -2.35 25.75 4.41
C THR A 14 -2.75 25.33 3.00
N VAL A 15 -3.81 24.53 2.89
CA VAL A 15 -4.48 24.24 1.64
C VAL A 15 -4.90 25.60 1.07
N ASP A 16 -4.23 26.02 0.01
CA ASP A 16 -4.49 27.28 -0.67
C ASP A 16 -5.97 27.32 -1.06
N LYS A 17 -6.77 28.09 -0.34
CA LYS A 17 -8.21 28.25 -0.59
C LYS A 17 -8.48 28.79 -2.01
N ALA A 18 -7.46 29.37 -2.65
CA ALA A 18 -7.47 29.78 -4.04
C ALA A 18 -7.51 28.60 -5.03
N THR A 19 -6.80 27.50 -4.75
CA THR A 19 -6.74 26.31 -5.64
C THR A 19 -8.06 25.55 -5.64
N LEU A 20 -8.74 25.45 -4.49
CA LEU A 20 -10.07 24.84 -4.39
C LEU A 20 -11.14 25.57 -5.20
N ARG A 21 -10.95 26.86 -5.50
CA ARG A 21 -11.90 27.68 -6.28
C ARG A 21 -11.84 27.43 -7.78
N ASN A 22 -10.77 26.81 -8.26
CA ASN A 22 -10.53 26.54 -9.69
C ASN A 22 -10.83 25.07 -10.08
N GLY A 23 -11.40 24.27 -9.17
CA GLY A 23 -11.69 22.85 -9.42
C GLY A 23 -10.43 21.98 -9.55
N GLU A 24 -9.24 22.54 -9.31
CA GLU A 24 -7.99 21.80 -9.29
C GLU A 24 -7.87 21.11 -7.93
N LEU A 25 -7.82 19.78 -7.96
CA LEU A 25 -7.56 18.98 -6.78
C LEU A 25 -6.18 19.38 -6.22
N PRO A 26 -6.06 19.64 -4.91
CA PRO A 26 -4.78 19.99 -4.31
C PRO A 26 -3.75 18.90 -4.62
N THR A 27 -2.58 19.31 -5.10
CA THR A 27 -1.51 18.39 -5.51
C THR A 27 -1.01 17.65 -4.27
N ARG A 28 -1.11 16.31 -4.27
CA ARG A 28 -0.62 15.48 -3.17
C ARG A 28 0.91 15.53 -3.15
N ILE A 29 1.46 16.13 -2.10
CA ILE A 29 2.90 16.16 -1.85
C ILE A 29 3.26 14.89 -1.06
N PHE A 30 4.10 14.04 -1.66
CA PHE A 30 4.61 12.85 -0.98
C PHE A 30 5.90 13.22 -0.25
N GLU A 31 5.86 13.20 1.07
CA GLU A 31 7.05 13.34 1.91
C GLU A 31 7.51 11.97 2.40
N GLU A 32 8.82 11.76 2.49
CA GLU A 32 9.39 10.57 3.11
C GLU A 32 9.12 10.64 4.62
N ARG A 33 8.18 9.82 5.10
CA ARG A 33 7.79 9.75 6.50
C ARG A 33 7.58 8.29 6.89
N ASP A 34 8.10 7.93 8.05
CA ASP A 34 7.87 6.61 8.63
C ASP A 34 6.39 6.35 8.89
N SER A 35 6.01 5.08 8.76
CA SER A 35 4.65 4.65 9.12
C SER A 35 4.40 4.95 10.59
N VAL A 36 3.19 5.45 10.91
CA VAL A 36 2.81 5.76 12.31
C VAL A 36 3.01 4.57 13.23
N LEU A 37 2.76 3.36 12.74
CA LEU A 37 2.98 2.14 13.52
C LEU A 37 4.46 1.93 13.84
N THR A 38 5.36 2.22 12.91
CA THR A 38 6.82 2.16 13.13
C THR A 38 7.26 3.17 14.17
N ASP A 39 6.73 4.40 14.10
CA ASP A 39 6.96 5.44 15.12
C ASP A 39 6.38 5.05 16.48
N LEU A 40 5.17 4.46 16.50
CA LEU A 40 4.53 3.94 17.72
C LEU A 40 5.29 2.77 18.35
N MET A 41 5.87 1.88 17.52
CA MET A 41 6.72 0.78 17.99
C MET A 41 8.03 1.26 18.61
N GLY A 42 8.46 2.50 18.32
CA GLY A 42 9.55 3.17 19.03
C GLY A 42 9.25 3.43 20.51
N ASN A 43 7.97 3.42 20.91
CA ASN A 43 7.58 3.55 22.29
C ASN A 43 7.68 2.20 23.03
N LYS A 44 8.41 2.21 24.15
CA LYS A 44 8.59 1.04 25.04
C LYS A 44 7.25 0.42 25.50
N HIS A 45 6.18 1.21 25.64
CA HIS A 45 4.87 0.70 26.04
C HIS A 45 4.21 -0.20 24.98
N ILE A 46 4.29 0.18 23.70
CA ILE A 46 3.70 -0.62 22.60
C ILE A 46 4.53 -1.88 22.35
N LEU A 47 5.85 -1.79 22.51
CA LEU A 47 6.73 -2.96 22.40
C LEU A 47 6.37 -4.04 23.44
N THR A 48 6.00 -3.67 24.66
CA THR A 48 5.53 -4.63 25.67
C THR A 48 4.22 -5.31 25.22
N ILE A 49 3.29 -4.55 24.65
CA ILE A 49 2.03 -5.10 24.12
C ILE A 49 2.30 -6.12 23.00
N TYR A 50 3.25 -5.84 22.11
CA TYR A 50 3.68 -6.79 21.07
C TYR A 50 4.16 -8.12 21.65
N HIS A 51 5.01 -8.08 22.69
CA HIS A 51 5.49 -9.30 23.35
C HIS A 51 4.36 -10.06 24.06
N ILE A 52 3.41 -9.35 24.67
CA ILE A 52 2.22 -9.97 25.29
C ILE A 52 1.39 -10.68 24.23
N PHE A 53 1.18 -10.07 23.07
CA PHE A 53 0.47 -10.71 21.96
C PHE A 53 1.18 -11.99 21.52
N ILE A 54 2.50 -11.98 21.37
CA ILE A 54 3.26 -13.19 21.01
C ILE A 54 3.12 -14.25 22.09
N ALA A 55 3.30 -13.90 23.36
CA ALA A 55 3.19 -14.83 24.48
C ALA A 55 1.78 -15.44 24.56
N LEU A 56 0.75 -14.63 24.33
CA LEU A 56 -0.64 -15.08 24.27
C LEU A 56 -0.88 -16.03 23.09
N HIS A 57 -0.43 -15.66 21.89
CA HIS A 57 -0.56 -16.51 20.69
C HIS A 57 0.17 -17.84 20.88
N LEU A 58 1.37 -17.81 21.45
CA LEU A 58 2.16 -19.01 21.73
C LEU A 58 1.48 -19.87 22.81
N GLY A 59 0.96 -19.27 23.88
CA GLY A 59 0.22 -19.98 24.92
C GLY A 59 -1.04 -20.67 24.38
N ILE A 60 -1.83 -19.96 23.56
CA ILE A 60 -3.01 -20.52 22.89
C ILE A 60 -2.60 -21.65 21.93
N ALA A 61 -1.52 -21.45 21.16
CA ALA A 61 -1.01 -22.46 20.25
C ALA A 61 -0.59 -23.72 21.02
N ILE A 62 0.30 -23.61 22.01
CA ILE A 62 0.77 -24.74 22.82
C ILE A 62 -0.41 -25.46 23.50
N ASN A 63 -1.37 -24.72 24.06
CA ASN A 63 -2.55 -25.30 24.67
C ASN A 63 -3.39 -26.11 23.65
N SER A 64 -3.57 -25.58 22.45
CA SER A 64 -4.28 -26.27 21.36
C SER A 64 -3.53 -27.55 20.94
N ILE A 65 -2.21 -27.49 20.84
CA ILE A 65 -1.36 -28.65 20.50
C ILE A 65 -1.42 -29.72 21.58
N ALA A 66 -1.29 -29.33 22.85
CA ALA A 66 -1.32 -30.25 23.98
C ALA A 66 -2.70 -30.94 24.09
N HIS A 67 -3.77 -30.18 23.90
CA HIS A 67 -5.14 -30.72 23.90
C HIS A 67 -5.36 -31.73 22.76
N ASP A 68 -4.85 -31.44 21.56
CA ASP A 68 -4.94 -32.37 20.43
C ASP A 68 -4.09 -33.63 20.63
N TYR A 69 -2.88 -33.48 21.20
CA TYR A 69 -2.00 -34.61 21.54
C TYR A 69 -2.64 -35.56 22.57
N ILE A 70 -3.23 -35.02 23.64
CA ILE A 70 -3.84 -35.84 24.72
C ILE A 70 -5.10 -36.57 24.23
N LEU A 71 -5.92 -35.94 23.38
CA LEU A 71 -7.21 -36.52 22.97
C LEU A 71 -7.11 -37.47 21.78
N LYS A 72 -6.24 -37.19 20.82
CA LYS A 72 -6.17 -37.96 19.55
C LYS A 72 -4.90 -38.80 19.40
N ASN A 73 -3.90 -38.60 20.27
CA ASN A 73 -2.61 -39.29 20.23
C ASN A 73 -1.85 -39.14 18.88
N GLU A 74 -2.31 -38.23 18.02
CA GLU A 74 -1.71 -37.82 16.77
C GLU A 74 -1.57 -36.29 16.80
N ILE A 75 -0.42 -35.77 16.37
CA ILE A 75 -0.14 -34.34 16.30
C ILE A 75 -0.79 -33.79 15.02
N ARG A 76 -2.12 -33.81 14.94
CA ARG A 76 -2.88 -33.13 13.87
C ARG A 76 -3.24 -31.75 14.37
N LEU A 77 -2.23 -30.86 14.36
CA LEU A 77 -2.19 -29.45 14.82
C LEU A 77 -3.36 -28.52 14.35
N GLY A 78 -4.45 -29.03 13.80
CA GLY A 78 -5.58 -28.26 13.29
C GLY A 78 -5.29 -27.59 11.94
N PHE A 79 -4.06 -27.72 11.42
CA PHE A 79 -3.67 -27.16 10.12
C PHE A 79 -4.48 -27.71 8.95
N ASP A 80 -5.23 -28.79 9.14
CA ASP A 80 -6.19 -29.30 8.17
C ASP A 80 -7.31 -28.27 7.86
N MET A 81 -7.73 -27.49 8.86
CA MET A 81 -8.68 -26.39 8.68
C MET A 81 -8.05 -25.22 7.93
N VAL A 82 -6.80 -24.90 8.24
CA VAL A 82 -6.01 -23.89 7.52
C VAL A 82 -5.82 -24.31 6.07
N TYR A 83 -5.37 -25.53 5.83
CA TYR A 83 -5.20 -26.12 4.51
C TYR A 83 -6.52 -26.18 3.72
N THR A 84 -7.61 -26.55 4.39
CA THR A 84 -8.95 -26.54 3.80
C THR A 84 -9.42 -25.12 3.46
N GLY A 85 -9.11 -24.13 4.29
CA GLY A 85 -9.41 -22.72 4.02
C GLY A 85 -8.57 -22.13 2.87
N PHE A 86 -7.33 -22.58 2.72
CA PHE A 86 -6.44 -22.22 1.61
C PHE A 86 -6.60 -23.12 0.38
N LYS A 87 -7.62 -23.98 0.33
CA LYS A 87 -7.93 -24.74 -0.88
C LYS A 87 -8.15 -23.78 -2.05
N GLY A 88 -7.37 -23.95 -3.11
CA GLY A 88 -7.43 -23.08 -4.27
C GLY A 88 -6.54 -21.84 -4.21
N PHE A 89 -5.57 -21.77 -3.28
CA PHE A 89 -4.55 -20.70 -3.29
C PHE A 89 -3.87 -20.55 -4.66
N HIS A 90 -3.64 -21.66 -5.38
CA HIS A 90 -3.11 -21.63 -6.75
C HIS A 90 -4.01 -20.83 -7.71
N VAL A 91 -5.33 -21.02 -7.63
CA VAL A 91 -6.31 -20.29 -8.45
C VAL A 91 -6.29 -18.81 -8.09
N PHE A 92 -6.23 -18.48 -6.80
CA PHE A 92 -6.08 -17.10 -6.33
C PHE A 92 -4.81 -16.44 -6.87
N VAL A 93 -3.66 -17.13 -6.82
CA VAL A 93 -2.39 -16.62 -7.34
C VAL A 93 -2.46 -16.40 -8.84
N VAL A 94 -3.02 -17.35 -9.60
CA VAL A 94 -3.21 -17.19 -11.06
C VAL A 94 -4.10 -15.99 -11.36
N PHE A 95 -5.25 -15.88 -10.67
CA PHE A 95 -6.15 -14.74 -10.83
C PHE A 95 -5.48 -13.41 -10.48
N TRP A 96 -4.73 -13.36 -9.38
CA TRP A 96 -3.98 -12.19 -8.95
C TRP A 96 -2.91 -11.78 -9.98
N LEU A 97 -2.17 -12.74 -10.55
CA LEU A 97 -1.22 -12.48 -11.63
C LEU A 97 -1.92 -11.97 -12.89
N CYS A 98 -3.06 -12.55 -13.27
CA CYS A 98 -3.85 -12.06 -14.40
C CYS A 98 -4.33 -10.62 -14.16
N ALA A 99 -4.83 -10.31 -12.96
CA ALA A 99 -5.25 -8.96 -12.58
C ALA A 99 -4.07 -7.97 -12.61
N PHE A 100 -2.88 -8.40 -12.17
CA PHE A 100 -1.66 -7.60 -12.21
C PHE A 100 -1.23 -7.28 -13.66
N VAL A 101 -1.23 -8.28 -14.55
CA VAL A 101 -0.92 -8.04 -15.97
C VAL A 101 -1.96 -7.12 -16.61
N LEU A 102 -3.24 -7.32 -16.29
CA LEU A 102 -4.31 -6.45 -16.76
C LEU A 102 -4.14 -5.00 -16.25
N SER A 103 -3.67 -4.79 -15.03
CA SER A 103 -3.40 -3.44 -14.51
C SER A 103 -2.22 -2.75 -15.19
N LEU A 104 -1.33 -3.49 -15.86
CA LEU A 104 -0.25 -2.94 -16.66
C LEU A 104 -0.69 -2.52 -18.06
N LEU A 105 -1.78 -3.07 -18.60
CA LEU A 105 -2.25 -2.73 -19.95
C LEU A 105 -2.53 -1.24 -20.17
N PRO A 106 -3.18 -0.49 -19.25
CA PRO A 106 -3.39 0.95 -19.40
C PRO A 106 -2.10 1.74 -19.63
N TYR A 107 -0.99 1.34 -18.97
CA TYR A 107 0.31 1.98 -19.16
C TYR A 107 0.80 1.84 -20.61
N TYR A 108 0.71 0.64 -21.19
CA TYR A 108 1.08 0.41 -22.58
C TYR A 108 0.14 1.11 -23.56
N CYS A 109 -1.16 1.14 -23.28
CA CYS A 109 -2.14 1.87 -24.09
C CYS A 109 -1.82 3.37 -24.15
N VAL A 110 -1.50 3.99 -23.02
CA VAL A 110 -1.13 5.42 -22.95
C VAL A 110 0.20 5.69 -23.64
N GLN A 111 1.19 4.81 -23.47
CA GLN A 111 2.46 4.87 -24.20
C GLN A 111 2.25 4.83 -25.73
N TYR A 112 1.43 3.89 -26.21
CA TYR A 112 1.12 3.75 -27.63
C TYR A 112 0.37 4.96 -28.16
N TRP A 113 -0.63 5.45 -27.41
CA TRP A 113 -1.35 6.68 -27.73
C TRP A 113 -0.42 7.89 -27.83
N ASN A 114 0.51 8.05 -26.88
CA ASN A 114 1.48 9.14 -26.91
C ASN A 114 2.39 9.07 -28.14
N ARG A 115 2.85 7.88 -28.52
CA ARG A 115 3.66 7.67 -29.75
C ARG A 115 2.88 8.08 -31.00
N ILE A 116 1.62 7.66 -31.12
CA ILE A 116 0.75 8.07 -32.24
C ILE A 116 0.58 9.59 -32.26
N ARG A 117 0.28 10.22 -31.11
CA ARG A 117 0.10 11.67 -31.00
C ARG A 117 1.35 12.45 -31.41
N ILE A 118 2.53 12.00 -31.01
CA ILE A 118 3.81 12.63 -31.39
C ILE A 118 4.06 12.46 -32.89
N GLN A 119 3.81 11.28 -33.45
CA GLN A 119 3.95 11.03 -34.89
C GLN A 119 2.97 11.87 -35.71
N LEU A 120 1.71 12.00 -35.29
CA LEU A 120 0.73 12.87 -35.94
C LEU A 120 1.15 14.35 -35.87
N LYS A 121 1.66 14.81 -34.71
CA LYS A 121 2.21 16.17 -34.57
C LYS A 121 3.43 16.40 -35.45
N SER A 122 4.28 15.39 -35.65
CA SER A 122 5.46 15.45 -36.52
C SER A 122 5.08 15.43 -38.01
N ASN A 123 4.10 14.61 -38.39
CA ASN A 123 3.62 14.49 -39.77
C ASN A 123 2.74 15.68 -40.19
N GLY A 124 2.15 16.39 -39.23
CA GLY A 124 1.45 17.66 -39.45
C GLY A 124 2.38 18.87 -39.65
N LYS A 125 3.70 18.68 -39.81
CA LYS A 125 4.66 19.75 -40.17
C LYS A 125 4.60 20.15 -41.66
N TYR A 126 3.40 20.19 -42.25
CA TYR A 126 3.19 20.76 -43.57
C TYR A 126 2.20 21.92 -43.48
N HIS A 127 2.76 23.12 -43.65
CA HIS A 127 2.17 24.40 -44.04
C HIS A 127 1.08 25.05 -43.15
N TRP A 128 1.49 25.99 -42.29
CA TRP A 128 0.75 27.25 -42.17
C TRP A 128 1.50 28.29 -42.99
N PRO A 129 1.02 28.67 -44.20
CA PRO A 129 1.54 29.82 -44.89
C PRO A 129 0.93 31.08 -44.27
N LEU A 130 1.80 32.07 -44.11
CA LEU A 130 1.48 33.45 -43.77
C LEU A 130 0.22 33.95 -44.49
N THR A 131 -0.69 34.56 -43.74
CA THR A 131 -1.51 35.66 -44.30
C THR A 131 -1.37 36.85 -43.37
N SER A 132 -0.34 37.65 -43.61
CA SER A 132 -0.43 39.08 -43.32
C SER A 132 -1.42 39.68 -44.32
N ASN A 133 -2.54 40.19 -43.83
CA ASN A 133 -3.20 41.36 -44.38
C ASN A 133 -4.03 42.00 -43.26
#